data_AF-A0A829QKQ7-F1
#
_entry.id   AF-A0A829QKQ7-F1
#
_cell.length_a   1.000
_cell.length_b   1.000
_cell.length_c   1.000
_cell.angle_alpha   90.00
_cell.angle_beta   90.00
_cell.angle_gamma   90.00
#
_symmetry.space_group_name_H-M   'P 1'
#
loop_
_entity.id
_entity.type
_entity.pdbx_description
1 polymer ?
#
loop_
_entity_poly.entity_id
_entity_poly.type
_entity_poly.pdbx_seq_one_letter_code
_entity_poly.pdbx_strand_id
1 'polypeptide(L)'
;MIPTGARLVFGVIFLLEGTQKVFGWWSGSPTGSGHPEPFLNWPYWWAGVFELVLGSLLTVGLRTRLAAVLAAGMMAYAYFFEHLQVHWEPMQNGGAFAATFCWGLLLLAVTANDTRLSLDRVLARRA
;
A
#
# COMPACT_ATOMS: atom_id res chain seq x y z
N MET A 1 10.60 2.81 -17.64
CA MET A 1 10.61 4.04 -16.81
C MET A 1 9.32 4.15 -16.02
N ILE A 2 8.17 3.97 -16.68
CA ILE A 2 6.82 3.93 -16.08
C ILE A 2 6.70 2.99 -14.85
N PRO A 3 7.12 1.70 -14.89
CA PRO A 3 6.98 0.81 -13.73
C PRO A 3 7.82 1.24 -12.53
N THR A 4 8.99 1.86 -12.75
CA THR A 4 9.80 2.43 -11.66
C THR A 4 9.08 3.60 -10.99
N GLY A 5 8.49 4.51 -11.78
CA GLY A 5 7.75 5.65 -11.25
C GLY A 5 6.52 5.20 -10.46
N ALA A 6 5.72 4.30 -11.04
CA ALA A 6 4.54 3.72 -10.37
C ALA A 6 4.92 3.06 -9.04
N ARG A 7 6.00 2.27 -9.02
CA ARG A 7 6.50 1.62 -7.81
C ARG A 7 6.84 2.63 -6.71
N LEU A 8 7.55 3.70 -7.05
CA LEU A 8 7.91 4.75 -6.09
C LEU A 8 6.67 5.48 -5.59
N VAL A 9 5.75 5.84 -6.48
CA VAL A 9 4.51 6.54 -6.11
C VAL A 9 3.67 5.67 -5.17
N PHE A 10 3.37 4.43 -5.53
CA PHE A 10 2.60 3.53 -4.69
C PHE A 10 3.31 3.23 -3.36
N GLY A 11 4.63 2.98 -3.40
CA GLY A 11 5.43 2.69 -2.21
C GLY A 11 5.49 3.86 -1.23
N VAL A 12 5.70 5.08 -1.72
CA VAL A 12 5.75 6.29 -0.89
C VAL A 12 4.38 6.60 -0.31
N ILE A 13 3.30 6.50 -1.08
CA ILE A 13 1.94 6.74 -0.56
C ILE A 13 1.62 5.72 0.55
N PHE A 14 1.94 4.44 0.34
CA PHE A 14 1.80 3.42 1.38
C PHE A 14 2.61 3.74 2.64
N LEU A 15 3.84 4.22 2.49
CA LEU A 15 4.64 4.65 3.64
C LEU A 15 3.96 5.80 4.39
N LEU A 16 3.42 6.79 3.67
CA LEU A 16 2.71 7.91 4.28
C LEU A 16 1.48 7.42 5.05
N GLU A 17 0.64 6.59 4.43
CA GLU A 17 -0.53 5.94 5.05
C GLU A 17 -0.15 5.15 6.31
N GLY A 18 0.95 4.38 6.25
CA GLY A 18 1.43 3.61 7.39
C GLY A 18 1.95 4.50 8.51
N THR A 19 2.71 5.56 8.18
CA THR A 19 3.20 6.51 9.19
C THR A 19 2.07 7.29 9.85
N GLN A 20 1.01 7.56 9.09
CA GLN A 20 -0.20 8.18 9.58
C GLN A 20 -0.88 7.28 10.62
N LYS A 21 -1.07 5.98 10.33
CA LYS A 21 -1.74 5.04 11.24
C LYS A 21 -0.89 4.70 12.48
N VAL A 22 0.41 4.47 12.32
CA VAL A 22 1.28 3.98 13.42
C VAL A 22 1.86 5.11 14.28
N PHE A 23 2.22 6.24 13.68
CA PHE A 23 2.87 7.36 14.39
C PHE A 23 1.95 8.57 14.57
N GLY A 24 0.75 8.57 13.96
CA GLY A 24 -0.16 9.70 14.02
C GLY A 24 0.33 10.92 13.20
N TRP A 25 1.29 10.72 12.29
CA TRP A 25 1.83 11.80 11.47
C TRP A 25 0.84 12.22 10.37
N TRP A 26 1.04 13.39 9.76
CA TRP A 26 0.28 13.83 8.57
C TRP A 26 -1.25 13.88 8.71
N SER A 27 -1.77 14.17 9.91
CA SER A 27 -3.20 14.33 10.29
C SER A 27 -3.76 13.24 11.23
N GLY A 28 -2.93 12.29 11.71
CA GLY A 28 -3.36 11.23 12.63
C GLY A 28 -4.17 10.13 11.94
N SER A 29 -4.90 9.30 12.67
CA SER A 29 -5.75 8.20 12.15
C SER A 29 -6.55 8.51 10.87
N PRO A 30 -7.08 7.50 10.13
CA PRO A 30 -8.00 7.72 9.01
C PRO A 30 -9.23 8.57 9.36
N THR A 31 -9.56 8.67 10.65
CA THR A 31 -10.60 9.55 11.19
C THR A 31 -10.16 11.01 11.41
N GLY A 32 -8.93 11.38 11.06
CA GLY A 32 -8.39 12.73 11.20
C GLY A 32 -8.19 13.19 12.65
N SER A 33 -8.01 12.25 13.58
CA SER A 33 -8.00 12.55 15.02
C SER A 33 -6.71 13.26 15.50
N GLY A 34 -5.69 13.36 14.65
CA GLY A 34 -4.36 13.87 15.05
C GLY A 34 -3.58 12.92 15.97
N HIS A 35 -4.12 11.73 16.27
CA HIS A 35 -3.47 10.73 17.12
C HIS A 35 -3.20 9.43 16.34
N PRO A 36 -2.17 8.65 16.75
CA PRO A 36 -1.94 7.31 16.23
C PRO A 36 -3.12 6.38 16.53
N GLU A 37 -3.25 5.33 15.72
CA GLU A 37 -4.19 4.24 16.02
C GLU A 37 -3.86 3.60 17.37
N PRO A 38 -4.88 3.23 18.18
CA PRO A 38 -4.65 2.51 19.42
C PRO A 38 -3.84 1.25 19.17
N PHE A 39 -2.92 0.94 20.09
CA PHE A 39 -2.04 -0.21 19.96
C PHE A 39 -2.88 -1.49 19.81
N LEU A 40 -2.54 -2.32 18.81
CA LEU A 40 -3.25 -3.56 18.48
C LEU A 40 -4.70 -3.40 17.98
N ASN A 41 -5.12 -2.18 17.63
CA ASN A 41 -6.46 -1.94 17.07
C ASN A 41 -6.65 -2.68 15.73
N TRP A 42 -7.72 -3.48 15.64
CA TRP A 42 -8.07 -4.19 14.41
C TRP A 42 -9.13 -3.42 13.62
N PRO A 43 -8.97 -3.23 12.29
CA PRO A 43 -7.82 -3.63 11.46
C PRO A 43 -6.72 -2.55 11.34
N TYR A 44 -6.98 -1.33 11.79
CA TYR A 44 -6.22 -0.14 11.38
C TYR A 44 -4.75 -0.11 11.82
N TRP A 45 -4.44 -0.56 13.04
CA TRP A 45 -3.06 -0.58 13.52
C TRP A 45 -2.21 -1.58 12.71
N TRP A 46 -2.78 -2.76 12.45
CA TRP A 46 -2.14 -3.78 11.62
C TRP A 46 -1.98 -3.32 10.18
N ALA A 47 -3.00 -2.69 9.61
CA ALA A 47 -2.92 -2.10 8.27
C ALA A 47 -1.72 -1.14 8.19
N GLY A 48 -1.54 -0.26 9.18
CA GLY A 48 -0.42 0.67 9.24
C GLY A 48 0.95 -0.02 9.26
N VAL A 49 1.11 -1.10 10.03
CA VAL A 49 2.36 -1.88 10.07
C VAL A 49 2.65 -2.51 8.71
N PHE A 50 1.65 -3.13 8.08
CA PHE A 50 1.81 -3.73 6.75
C PHE A 50 2.10 -2.68 5.67
N GLU A 51 1.45 -1.52 5.74
CA GLU A 51 1.70 -0.38 4.84
C GLU A 51 3.14 0.11 4.94
N LEU A 52 3.69 0.21 6.16
CA LEU A 52 5.09 0.59 6.36
C LEU A 52 6.06 -0.44 5.76
N VAL A 53 5.84 -1.73 6.01
CA VAL A 53 6.73 -2.79 5.53
C VAL A 53 6.64 -2.92 4.00
N LEU A 54 5.44 -3.04 3.46
CA LEU A 54 5.22 -3.23 2.02
C LEU A 54 5.54 -1.95 1.24
N GLY A 55 5.23 -0.77 1.77
CA GLY A 55 5.63 0.51 1.22
C GLY A 55 7.14 0.67 1.15
N SER A 56 7.88 0.25 2.19
CA SER A 56 9.35 0.22 2.20
C SER A 56 9.89 -0.69 1.10
N LEU A 57 9.38 -1.93 1.02
CA LEU A 57 9.79 -2.92 0.04
C LEU A 57 9.54 -2.44 -1.40
N LEU A 58 8.37 -1.84 -1.65
CA LEU A 58 8.04 -1.25 -2.94
C LEU A 58 8.97 -0.07 -3.27
N THR A 59 9.15 0.87 -2.34
CA THR A 59 10.00 2.05 -2.58
C THR A 59 11.43 1.65 -2.95
N VAL A 60 12.02 0.78 -2.13
CA VAL A 60 13.38 0.24 -2.31
C VAL A 60 13.46 -0.67 -3.54
N GLY A 61 12.35 -1.32 -3.91
CA GLY A 61 12.29 -2.21 -5.06
C GLY A 61 12.86 -3.59 -4.76
N LEU A 62 12.60 -4.11 -3.57
CA LEU A 62 12.95 -5.46 -3.13
C LEU A 62 11.72 -6.37 -3.19
N ARG A 63 11.84 -7.51 -3.88
CA ARG A 63 10.76 -8.45 -4.17
C ARG A 63 9.47 -7.74 -4.61
N THR A 64 9.63 -6.82 -5.54
CA THR A 64 8.58 -5.90 -6.02
C THR A 64 7.27 -6.59 -6.35
N ARG A 65 7.33 -7.71 -7.07
CA ARG A 65 6.15 -8.50 -7.42
C ARG A 65 5.42 -9.05 -6.19
N LEU A 66 6.15 -9.61 -5.22
CA LEU A 66 5.56 -10.17 -4.01
C LEU A 66 4.97 -9.05 -3.13
N ALA A 67 5.72 -7.97 -2.94
CA ALA A 67 5.27 -6.82 -2.17
C ALA A 67 4.00 -6.20 -2.77
N ALA A 68 3.94 -6.07 -4.10
CA ALA A 68 2.78 -5.54 -4.81
C ALA A 68 1.54 -6.44 -4.71
N VAL A 69 1.69 -7.77 -4.79
CA VAL A 69 0.55 -8.71 -4.59
C VAL A 69 0.02 -8.64 -3.16
N LEU A 70 0.89 -8.61 -2.16
CA LEU A 70 0.47 -8.50 -0.75
C LEU A 70 -0.21 -7.14 -0.48
N ALA A 71 0.36 -6.07 -1.02
CA ALA A 71 -0.21 -4.72 -0.93
C ALA A 71 -1.56 -4.61 -1.65
N ALA A 72 -1.75 -5.32 -2.76
CA ALA A 72 -3.06 -5.41 -3.40
C ALA A 72 -4.06 -6.19 -2.53
N GLY A 73 -3.63 -7.30 -1.93
CA GLY A 73 -4.47 -8.12 -1.05
C GLY A 73 -5.01 -7.36 0.16
N MET A 74 -4.17 -6.53 0.81
CA MET A 74 -4.65 -5.71 1.93
C MET A 74 -5.64 -4.62 1.50
N MET A 75 -5.46 -4.02 0.32
CA MET A 75 -6.41 -3.04 -0.21
C MET A 75 -7.72 -3.71 -0.65
N ALA A 76 -7.66 -4.94 -1.16
CA ALA A 76 -8.84 -5.77 -1.41
C ALA A 76 -9.59 -6.07 -0.10
N TYR A 77 -8.87 -6.47 0.96
CA TYR A 77 -9.47 -6.65 2.28
C TYR A 77 -10.18 -5.38 2.77
N ALA A 78 -9.50 -4.24 2.71
CA ALA A 78 -10.09 -2.95 3.10
C ALA A 78 -11.36 -2.65 2.30
N TYR A 79 -11.35 -2.86 0.97
CA TYR A 79 -12.53 -2.61 0.15
C TYR A 79 -13.70 -3.53 0.51
N PHE A 80 -13.49 -4.85 0.61
CA PHE A 80 -14.57 -5.80 0.80
C PHE A 80 -15.10 -5.85 2.24
N PHE A 81 -14.24 -5.65 3.24
CA PHE A 81 -14.61 -5.80 4.65
C PHE A 81 -14.93 -4.47 5.34
N GLU A 82 -14.28 -3.37 4.96
CA GLU A 82 -14.53 -2.06 5.58
C GLU A 82 -15.49 -1.22 4.74
N HIS A 83 -15.25 -1.10 3.43
CA HIS A 83 -16.02 -0.16 2.59
C HIS A 83 -17.31 -0.75 2.04
N LEU A 84 -17.30 -2.01 1.57
CA LEU A 84 -18.48 -2.60 0.94
C LEU A 84 -19.65 -2.76 1.92
N GLN A 85 -19.38 -2.89 3.22
CA GLN A 85 -20.39 -2.94 4.27
C GLN A 85 -21.15 -1.61 4.45
N VAL A 86 -20.52 -0.49 4.09
CA VAL A 86 -21.12 0.85 4.19
C VAL A 86 -22.08 1.09 3.02
N HIS A 87 -21.60 0.88 1.79
CA HIS A 87 -22.41 1.03 0.59
C HIS A 87 -21.78 0.26 -0.58
N TRP A 88 -22.58 -0.15 -1.57
CA TRP A 88 -22.09 -0.90 -2.73
C TRP A 88 -21.32 -0.02 -3.72
N GLU A 89 -21.68 1.27 -3.82
CA GLU A 89 -21.01 2.22 -4.72
C GLU A 89 -19.69 2.75 -4.12
N PRO A 90 -18.55 2.62 -4.84
CA PRO A 90 -17.23 3.08 -4.38
C PRO A 90 -17.16 4.58 -4.02
N MET A 91 -17.98 5.40 -4.70
CA MET A 91 -18.00 6.85 -4.49
C MET A 91 -18.69 7.23 -3.17
N GLN A 92 -19.65 6.43 -2.74
CA GLN A 92 -20.42 6.68 -1.52
C GLN A 92 -19.81 6.01 -0.29
N ASN A 93 -19.09 4.90 -0.45
CA ASN A 93 -18.48 4.17 0.66
C ASN A 93 -17.04 4.60 0.99
N GLY A 94 -16.44 5.52 0.23
CA GLY A 94 -15.04 5.96 0.40
C GLY A 94 -13.99 4.94 -0.04
N GLY A 95 -14.39 3.80 -0.59
CA GLY A 95 -13.53 2.69 -1.00
C GLY A 95 -12.91 2.85 -2.39
N ALA A 96 -13.22 3.91 -3.12
CA ALA A 96 -12.62 4.20 -4.42
C ALA A 96 -11.07 4.21 -4.37
N PHE A 97 -10.49 4.74 -3.29
CA PHE A 97 -9.04 4.73 -3.07
C PHE A 97 -8.49 3.30 -2.91
N ALA A 98 -9.11 2.49 -2.05
CA ALA A 98 -8.71 1.11 -1.84
C ALA A 98 -8.83 0.26 -3.13
N ALA A 99 -9.92 0.41 -3.88
CA ALA A 99 -10.11 -0.31 -5.13
C ALA A 99 -9.07 0.07 -6.19
N THR A 100 -8.79 1.37 -6.37
CA THR A 100 -7.81 1.84 -7.35
C THR A 100 -6.39 1.45 -6.97
N PHE A 101 -6.02 1.53 -5.70
CA PHE A 101 -4.73 1.03 -5.22
C PHE A 101 -4.58 -0.48 -5.44
N CYS A 102 -5.61 -1.26 -5.13
CA CYS A 102 -5.60 -2.71 -5.35
C CYS A 102 -5.26 -3.05 -6.81
N TRP A 103 -6.02 -2.49 -7.76
CA TRP A 103 -5.79 -2.74 -9.18
C TRP A 103 -4.46 -2.16 -9.67
N GLY A 104 -4.07 -0.97 -9.22
CA GLY A 104 -2.78 -0.36 -9.57
C GLY A 104 -1.60 -1.21 -9.12
N LEU A 105 -1.66 -1.77 -7.92
CA LEU A 105 -0.65 -2.67 -7.37
C LEU A 105 -0.63 -4.03 -8.07
N LEU A 106 -1.78 -4.59 -8.47
CA LEU A 106 -1.83 -5.80 -9.30
C LEU A 106 -1.17 -5.57 -10.67
N LEU A 107 -1.45 -4.44 -11.31
CA LEU A 107 -0.80 -4.06 -12.57
C LEU A 107 0.71 -3.87 -12.39
N LEU A 108 1.13 -3.27 -11.27
CA LEU A 108 2.54 -3.17 -10.92
C LEU A 108 3.17 -4.56 -10.71
N ALA A 109 2.48 -5.49 -10.06
CA ALA A 109 2.96 -6.85 -9.84
C ALA A 109 3.21 -7.60 -11.16
N VAL A 110 2.33 -7.40 -12.15
CA VAL A 110 2.47 -8.00 -13.50
C VAL A 110 3.62 -7.35 -14.28
N THR A 111 3.82 -6.04 -14.13
CA THR A 111 4.83 -5.26 -14.90
C THR A 111 6.19 -5.12 -14.19
N ALA A 112 6.35 -5.68 -13.00
CA ALA A 112 7.53 -5.51 -12.14
C ALA A 112 8.87 -5.94 -12.78
N ASN A 113 8.87 -6.86 -13.73
CA ASN A 113 10.10 -7.34 -14.40
C ASN A 113 10.81 -6.26 -15.22
N ASP A 114 10.10 -5.21 -15.65
CA ASP A 114 10.66 -4.11 -16.45
C ASP A 114 11.27 -2.96 -15.62
N THR A 115 11.38 -3.14 -14.30
CA THR A 115 11.82 -2.08 -13.39
C THR A 115 13.33 -1.86 -13.52
N ARG A 116 13.75 -0.66 -13.98
CA ARG A 116 15.18 -0.34 -14.25
C ARG A 116 15.99 -0.05 -12.99
N LEU A 117 15.35 0.47 -11.94
CA LEU A 117 15.95 0.88 -10.67
C LEU A 117 15.38 0.05 -9.50
N SER A 118 15.32 -1.28 -9.63
CA SER A 118 14.98 -2.19 -8.52
C SER A 118 16.22 -2.87 -7.97
N LEU A 119 16.25 -3.08 -6.66
CA LEU A 119 17.25 -3.93 -6.01
C LEU A 119 17.15 -5.38 -6.51
N ASP A 120 15.95 -5.83 -6.88
CA ASP A 120 15.75 -7.11 -7.59
C ASP A 120 16.65 -7.25 -8.83
N ARG A 121 16.81 -6.17 -9.61
CA ARG A 121 17.65 -6.18 -10.81
C ARG A 121 19.15 -6.16 -10.49
N VAL A 122 19.55 -5.49 -9.40
CA VAL A 122 20.94 -5.49 -8.94
C VAL A 122 21.34 -6.89 -8.45
N LEU A 123 20.47 -7.54 -7.69
CA LEU A 123 20.67 -8.92 -7.22
C LEU A 123 20.71 -9.91 -8.39
N ALA A 124 19.80 -9.79 -9.35
CA ALA A 124 19.79 -10.64 -10.56
C ALA A 124 21.02 -10.46 -11.47
N ARG A 125 21.74 -9.33 -11.37
CA ARG A 125 23.00 -9.08 -12.10
C ARG A 125 24.24 -9.63 -11.38
N ARG A 126 24.12 -9.99 -10.11
CA ARG A 126 25.24 -10.47 -9.26
C ARG A 126 25.26 -12.00 -9.09
N ALA A 127 24.19 -12.69 -9.51
CA ALA A 127 24.11 -14.15 -9.60
C ALA A 127 24.48 -14.62 -11.01
#